data_AF-A0AAN9A4Q3-F1
#
_entry.id   AF-A0AAN9A4Q3-F1
#
_cell.length_a   1.000
_cell.length_b   1.000
_cell.length_c   1.000
_cell.angle_alpha   90.00
_cell.angle_beta   90.00
_cell.angle_gamma   90.00
#
_symmetry.space_group_name_H-M   'P 1'
#
loop_
_entity.id
_entity.type
_entity.pdbx_description
1 polymer ?
#
loop_
_entity_poly.entity_id
_entity_poly.type
_entity_poly.pdbx_seq_one_letter_code
_entity_poly.pdbx_strand_id
1 'polypeptide(L)'
;MRKGLIVILAILGVSSALSPSTYLTPIDKDRLKLVLDSAWSLSDLAQVLYASAGYQHLGQNVPDSQAVCTFVKSSLVNGATVESLFLASSVGKLLGCPIAATPFSKQAVAEAIREGASPQELFHAVTTATNIGIDIDTAKVLRATQMALKKDDSVLR
;
A
#
# COMPACT_ATOMS: atom_id res chain seq x y z
N MET A 1 50.00 -29.66 10.93
CA MET A 1 49.31 -29.11 9.73
C MET A 1 47.79 -29.33 9.72
N ARG A 2 47.25 -30.50 10.09
CA ARG A 2 45.80 -30.80 10.04
C ARG A 2 44.90 -29.91 10.94
N LYS A 3 45.38 -29.53 12.14
CA LYS A 3 44.61 -28.70 13.09
C LYS A 3 44.46 -27.24 12.64
N GLY A 4 45.49 -26.67 12.02
CA GLY A 4 45.43 -25.29 11.48
C GLY A 4 44.47 -25.17 10.29
N LEU A 5 44.38 -26.22 9.45
CA LEU A 5 43.43 -26.27 8.34
C LEU A 5 41.97 -26.27 8.84
N ILE A 6 41.67 -27.00 9.93
CA ILE A 6 40.32 -27.04 10.53
C ILE A 6 39.93 -25.68 11.10
N VAL A 7 40.86 -24.99 11.76
CA VAL A 7 40.61 -23.64 12.31
C VAL A 7 40.36 -22.63 11.20
N ILE A 8 41.14 -22.68 10.10
CA ILE A 8 40.94 -21.80 8.94
C ILE A 8 39.59 -22.09 8.26
N LEU A 9 39.21 -23.37 8.10
CA LEU A 9 37.91 -23.74 7.53
C LEU A 9 36.73 -23.27 8.39
N ALA A 10 36.87 -23.35 9.71
CA ALA A 10 35.85 -22.86 10.65
C ALA A 10 35.67 -21.34 10.51
N ILE A 11 36.75 -20.57 10.49
CA ILE A 11 36.72 -19.10 10.37
C ILE A 11 36.13 -18.65 9.02
N LEU A 12 36.44 -19.35 7.93
CA LEU A 12 35.89 -19.08 6.60
C LEU A 12 34.38 -19.38 6.51
N GLY A 13 33.88 -20.40 7.24
CA GLY A 13 32.44 -20.69 7.30
C GLY A 13 31.63 -19.60 8.02
N VAL A 14 32.18 -19.04 9.11
CA VAL A 14 31.47 -18.00 9.89
C VAL A 14 31.40 -16.66 9.16
N SER A 15 32.37 -16.36 8.29
CA SER A 15 32.40 -15.10 7.54
C SER A 15 31.32 -15.06 6.44
N SER A 16 30.98 -16.20 5.83
CA SER A 16 29.81 -16.32 4.94
C SER A 16 28.46 -16.23 5.66
N ALA A 17 28.39 -16.50 6.97
CA ALA A 17 27.17 -16.36 7.77
C ALA A 17 26.93 -14.92 8.26
N LEU A 18 27.96 -14.08 8.26
CA LEU A 18 27.90 -12.67 8.69
C LEU A 18 27.61 -11.70 7.54
N SER A 19 27.49 -12.20 6.31
CA SER A 19 27.04 -11.38 5.18
C SER A 19 25.53 -11.15 5.34
N PRO A 20 25.07 -9.90 5.57
CA PRO A 20 23.63 -9.63 5.64
C PRO A 20 22.99 -10.11 4.35
N SER A 21 22.01 -11.01 4.45
CA SER A 21 21.21 -11.37 3.30
C SER A 21 20.42 -10.14 2.87
N THR A 22 20.57 -9.73 1.61
CA THR A 22 19.79 -8.61 1.04
C THR A 22 18.36 -9.01 0.70
N TYR A 23 17.92 -10.19 1.14
CA TYR A 23 16.60 -10.77 0.89
C TYR A 23 16.07 -11.45 2.15
N LEU A 24 14.74 -11.54 2.24
CA LEU A 24 14.04 -12.25 3.31
C LEU A 24 14.00 -13.74 2.99
N THR A 25 14.48 -14.57 3.92
CA THR A 25 14.33 -16.03 3.83
C THR A 25 12.87 -16.44 4.08
N PRO A 26 12.46 -17.68 3.73
CA PRO A 26 11.12 -18.17 4.06
C PRO A 26 10.80 -18.07 5.56
N ILE A 27 11.77 -18.39 6.43
CA ILE A 27 11.62 -18.30 7.89
C ILE A 27 11.40 -16.85 8.33
N ASP A 28 12.10 -15.89 7.72
CA ASP A 28 11.90 -14.47 8.02
C ASP A 28 10.49 -14.01 7.64
N LYS A 29 10.00 -14.46 6.48
CA LYS A 29 8.64 -14.16 6.02
C LYS A 29 7.58 -14.73 6.98
N ASP A 30 7.78 -15.95 7.47
CA ASP A 30 6.88 -16.57 8.45
C ASP A 30 6.91 -15.82 9.79
N ARG A 31 8.08 -15.38 10.24
CA ARG A 31 8.20 -14.56 11.47
C ARG A 31 7.51 -13.20 11.32
N LEU A 32 7.67 -12.55 10.18
CA LEU A 32 6.98 -11.28 9.89
C LEU A 32 5.46 -11.48 9.74
N LYS A 33 5.04 -12.61 9.18
CA LYS A 33 3.62 -12.99 9.14
C LYS A 33 3.01 -13.05 10.54
N LEU A 34 3.70 -13.60 11.54
CA LEU A 34 3.19 -13.64 12.92
C LEU A 34 2.94 -12.24 13.50
N VAL A 35 3.77 -11.26 13.15
CA VAL A 35 3.55 -9.86 13.55
C VAL A 35 2.28 -9.31 12.91
N LEU A 36 2.08 -9.54 11.61
CA LEU A 36 0.86 -9.14 10.90
C LEU A 36 -0.38 -9.84 11.44
N ASP A 37 -0.30 -11.14 11.74
CA ASP A 37 -1.41 -11.94 12.26
C ASP A 37 -1.86 -11.41 13.62
N SER A 38 -0.91 -11.06 14.50
CA SER A 38 -1.20 -10.52 15.84
C SER A 38 -1.89 -9.15 15.81
N ALA A 39 -1.63 -8.37 14.77
CA ALA A 39 -2.19 -7.04 14.57
C ALA A 39 -3.35 -7.05 13.56
N TRP A 40 -3.80 -8.21 13.09
CA TRP A 40 -4.83 -8.28 12.05
C TRP A 40 -6.22 -8.05 12.64
N SER A 41 -6.88 -6.97 12.21
CA SER A 41 -8.27 -6.68 12.52
C SER A 41 -8.95 -5.95 11.36
N LEU A 42 -10.26 -6.21 11.19
CA LEU A 42 -11.11 -5.49 10.24
C LEU A 42 -11.78 -4.30 10.93
N SER A 43 -10.97 -3.40 11.47
CA SER A 43 -11.44 -2.23 12.25
C SER A 43 -11.39 -0.93 11.46
N ASP A 44 -10.35 -0.72 10.67
CA ASP A 44 -10.17 0.49 9.88
C ASP A 44 -9.55 0.20 8.51
N LEU A 45 -9.87 1.05 7.53
CA LEU A 45 -9.45 0.87 6.14
C LEU A 45 -7.93 0.96 5.95
N ALA A 46 -7.23 1.76 6.76
CA ALA A 46 -5.79 1.97 6.62
C ALA A 46 -5.03 0.73 7.09
N GLN A 47 -5.37 0.19 8.26
CA GLN A 47 -4.84 -1.07 8.76
C GLN A 47 -5.11 -2.20 7.79
N VAL A 48 -6.34 -2.30 7.26
CA VAL A 48 -6.68 -3.33 6.27
C VAL A 48 -5.82 -3.18 5.01
N LEU A 49 -5.61 -1.97 4.48
CA LEU A 49 -4.74 -1.75 3.32
C LEU A 49 -3.30 -2.16 3.61
N TYR A 50 -2.70 -1.59 4.65
CA TYR A 50 -1.27 -1.78 4.91
C TYR A 50 -0.94 -3.20 5.36
N ALA A 51 -1.82 -3.84 6.14
CA ALA A 51 -1.63 -5.24 6.51
C ALA A 51 -1.83 -6.16 5.30
N SER A 52 -2.86 -5.94 4.47
CA SER A 52 -3.07 -6.74 3.25
C SER A 52 -1.89 -6.62 2.28
N ALA A 53 -1.37 -5.40 2.09
CA ALA A 53 -0.18 -5.16 1.29
C ALA A 53 1.06 -5.85 1.91
N GLY A 54 1.19 -5.81 3.24
CA GLY A 54 2.23 -6.52 3.99
C GLY A 54 2.22 -8.03 3.70
N TYR A 55 1.07 -8.69 3.81
CA TYR A 55 0.95 -10.11 3.45
C TYR A 55 1.35 -10.36 2.00
N GLN A 56 0.86 -9.54 1.06
CA GLN A 56 1.17 -9.71 -0.37
C GLN A 56 2.67 -9.57 -0.66
N HIS A 57 3.34 -8.57 -0.06
CA HIS A 57 4.79 -8.38 -0.21
C HIS A 57 5.61 -9.51 0.41
N LEU A 58 5.12 -10.14 1.47
CA LEU A 58 5.72 -11.35 2.03
C LEU A 58 5.46 -12.60 1.16
N GLY A 59 4.54 -12.53 0.18
CA GLY A 59 4.07 -13.67 -0.58
C GLY A 59 3.17 -14.60 0.23
N GLN A 60 2.51 -14.05 1.25
CA GLN A 60 1.59 -14.75 2.15
C GLN A 60 0.14 -14.43 1.78
N ASN A 61 -0.77 -15.34 2.11
CA ASN A 61 -2.20 -15.10 1.89
C ASN A 61 -2.77 -14.13 2.93
N VAL A 62 -3.63 -13.23 2.48
CA VAL A 62 -4.40 -12.35 3.38
C VAL A 62 -5.48 -13.17 4.09
N PRO A 63 -5.54 -13.14 5.43
CA PRO A 63 -6.56 -13.86 6.19
C PRO A 63 -7.97 -13.40 5.80
N ASP A 64 -8.87 -14.37 5.57
CA ASP A 64 -10.29 -14.14 5.24
C ASP A 64 -10.51 -13.03 4.20
N SER A 65 -9.93 -13.21 3.01
CA SER A 65 -10.03 -12.25 1.91
C SER A 65 -11.49 -11.91 1.53
N GLN A 66 -12.44 -12.83 1.79
CA GLN A 66 -13.86 -12.60 1.54
C GLN A 66 -14.49 -11.64 2.57
N ALA A 67 -14.14 -11.77 3.86
CA ALA A 67 -14.56 -10.79 4.88
C ALA A 67 -13.93 -9.41 4.62
N VAL A 68 -12.66 -9.35 4.20
CA VAL A 68 -12.01 -8.10 3.79
C VAL A 68 -12.78 -7.43 2.64
N CYS A 69 -13.13 -8.20 1.62
CA CYS A 69 -13.96 -7.77 0.51
C CYS A 69 -15.29 -7.14 0.96
N THR A 70 -15.97 -7.81 1.88
CA THR A 70 -17.25 -7.35 2.43
C THR A 70 -17.06 -6.06 3.22
N PHE A 71 -16.02 -6.01 4.06
CA PHE A 71 -15.66 -4.84 4.85
C PHE A 71 -15.45 -3.62 3.96
N VAL A 72 -14.53 -3.67 2.99
CA VAL A 72 -14.20 -2.50 2.17
C VAL A 72 -15.37 -2.02 1.31
N LYS A 73 -16.26 -2.91 0.86
CA LYS A 73 -17.48 -2.52 0.14
C LYS A 73 -18.46 -1.81 1.06
N SER A 74 -18.61 -2.30 2.30
CA SER A 74 -19.53 -1.70 3.28
C SER A 74 -19.03 -0.36 3.81
N SER A 75 -17.72 -0.13 3.86
CA SER A 75 -17.11 1.13 4.31
C SER A 75 -17.32 2.30 3.35
N LEU A 76 -17.82 2.06 2.13
CA LEU A 76 -18.01 3.08 1.09
C LEU A 76 -19.42 3.69 1.04
N VAL A 77 -20.16 3.63 2.15
CA VAL A 77 -21.48 4.27 2.26
C VAL A 77 -21.39 5.79 2.46
N ASN A 78 -22.44 6.51 2.04
CA ASN A 78 -22.65 7.96 2.02
C ASN A 78 -21.65 8.82 2.83
N GLY A 79 -20.88 9.67 2.14
CA GLY A 79 -19.96 10.62 2.79
C GLY A 79 -18.49 10.18 2.85
N ALA A 80 -18.10 9.09 2.17
CA ALA A 80 -16.71 8.66 2.09
C ALA A 80 -15.79 9.75 1.48
N THR A 81 -14.74 10.10 2.20
CA THR A 81 -13.68 11.00 1.74
C THR A 81 -12.89 10.38 0.59
N VAL A 82 -12.15 11.20 -0.17
CA VAL A 82 -11.21 10.70 -1.19
C VAL A 82 -10.17 9.74 -0.62
N GLU A 83 -9.79 9.91 0.65
CA GLU A 83 -8.90 9.00 1.38
C GLU A 83 -9.54 7.63 1.61
N SER A 84 -10.77 7.58 2.12
CA SER A 84 -11.44 6.30 2.35
C SER A 84 -11.74 5.57 1.03
N LEU A 85 -12.05 6.30 -0.04
CA LEU A 85 -12.13 5.77 -1.40
C LEU A 85 -10.78 5.21 -1.88
N PHE A 86 -9.69 5.91 -1.63
CA PHE A 86 -8.34 5.45 -1.95
C PHE A 86 -7.99 4.15 -1.21
N LEU A 87 -8.23 4.11 0.10
CA LEU A 87 -7.91 2.94 0.91
C LEU A 87 -8.73 1.72 0.47
N ALA A 88 -10.05 1.87 0.34
CA ALA A 88 -10.93 0.77 -0.07
C ALA A 88 -10.65 0.29 -1.49
N SER A 89 -10.50 1.21 -2.45
CA SER A 89 -10.20 0.85 -3.85
C SER A 89 -8.84 0.18 -4.01
N SER A 90 -7.85 0.57 -3.20
CA SER A 90 -6.52 -0.04 -3.21
C SER A 90 -6.57 -1.48 -2.69
N VAL A 91 -7.27 -1.73 -1.57
CA VAL A 91 -7.53 -3.10 -1.09
C VAL A 91 -8.31 -3.90 -2.14
N GLY A 92 -9.31 -3.27 -2.76
CA GLY A 92 -10.11 -3.89 -3.82
C GLY A 92 -9.24 -4.36 -4.99
N LYS A 93 -8.35 -3.49 -5.48
CA LYS A 93 -7.40 -3.82 -6.54
C LYS A 93 -6.42 -4.91 -6.13
N LEU A 94 -5.91 -4.82 -4.90
CA LEU A 94 -4.92 -5.73 -4.32
C LEU A 94 -5.43 -7.18 -4.25
N LEU A 95 -6.66 -7.36 -3.78
CA LEU A 95 -7.26 -8.68 -3.51
C LEU A 95 -8.14 -9.19 -4.66
N GLY A 96 -8.21 -8.47 -5.78
CA GLY A 96 -9.13 -8.82 -6.87
C GLY A 96 -10.60 -8.68 -6.49
N CYS A 97 -10.91 -7.78 -5.56
CA CYS A 97 -12.24 -7.47 -5.09
C CYS A 97 -12.79 -6.24 -5.81
N PRO A 98 -13.61 -6.40 -6.87
CA PRO A 98 -14.05 -5.26 -7.67
C PRO A 98 -14.94 -4.33 -6.83
N ILE A 99 -14.57 -3.05 -6.82
CA ILE A 99 -15.36 -1.95 -6.30
C ILE A 99 -15.88 -1.16 -7.49
N ALA A 100 -17.20 -1.00 -7.58
CA ALA A 100 -17.83 -0.28 -8.67
C ALA A 100 -17.77 1.24 -8.42
N ALA A 101 -17.52 2.00 -9.49
CA ALA A 101 -17.67 3.45 -9.45
C ALA A 101 -19.14 3.83 -9.22
N THR A 102 -19.37 4.65 -8.18
CA THR A 102 -20.68 5.25 -7.87
C THR A 102 -20.70 6.73 -8.28
N PRO A 103 -21.87 7.36 -8.45
CA PRO A 103 -21.96 8.81 -8.69
C PRO A 103 -21.23 9.62 -7.62
N PHE A 104 -21.33 9.19 -6.36
CA PHE A 104 -20.64 9.80 -5.23
C PHE A 104 -19.11 9.70 -5.36
N SER A 105 -18.57 8.52 -5.69
CA SER A 105 -17.12 8.36 -5.89
C SER A 105 -16.58 9.22 -7.04
N LYS A 106 -17.35 9.34 -8.13
CA LYS A 106 -17.01 10.21 -9.27
C LYS A 106 -16.94 11.67 -8.86
N GLN A 107 -17.92 12.13 -8.07
CA GLN A 107 -17.95 13.49 -7.55
C GLN A 107 -16.76 13.76 -6.62
N ALA A 108 -16.52 12.89 -5.64
CA ALA A 108 -15.41 13.04 -4.69
C ALA A 108 -14.04 13.10 -5.39
N VAL A 109 -13.82 12.25 -6.40
CA VAL A 109 -12.61 12.28 -7.24
C VAL A 109 -12.51 13.59 -8.02
N ALA A 110 -13.59 14.05 -8.65
CA ALA A 110 -13.59 15.29 -9.43
C ALA A 110 -13.33 16.54 -8.57
N GLU A 111 -13.84 16.57 -7.34
CA GLU A 111 -13.65 17.64 -6.37
C GLU A 111 -12.22 17.67 -5.80
N ALA A 112 -11.62 16.50 -5.56
CA ALA A 112 -10.25 16.37 -5.08
C ALA A 112 -9.21 16.78 -6.15
N ILE A 113 -9.50 16.56 -7.44
CA ILE A 113 -8.65 17.02 -8.55
C ILE A 113 -8.94 18.49 -8.84
N ARG A 114 -8.29 19.37 -8.07
CA ARG A 114 -8.39 20.82 -8.21
C ARG A 114 -7.05 21.51 -7.95
N GLU A 115 -6.90 22.72 -8.45
CA GLU A 115 -5.77 23.57 -8.12
C GLU A 115 -5.77 23.89 -6.61
N GLY A 116 -4.58 23.85 -6.00
CA GLY A 116 -4.40 24.05 -4.57
C GLY A 116 -4.76 22.84 -3.68
N ALA A 117 -5.10 21.68 -4.25
CA ALA A 117 -5.13 20.42 -3.51
C ALA A 117 -3.72 20.00 -3.08
N SER A 118 -3.60 19.27 -1.98
CA SER A 118 -2.33 18.69 -1.54
C SER A 118 -1.87 17.57 -2.47
N PRO A 119 -0.55 17.27 -2.55
CA PRO A 119 -0.05 16.11 -3.29
C PRO A 119 -0.71 14.79 -2.87
N GLN A 120 -1.01 14.64 -1.57
CA GLN A 120 -1.67 13.47 -1.02
C GLN A 120 -3.12 13.33 -1.52
N GLU A 121 -3.92 14.40 -1.50
CA GLU A 121 -5.29 14.39 -2.03
C GLU A 121 -5.32 14.03 -3.52
N LEU A 122 -4.39 14.59 -4.30
CA LEU A 122 -4.27 14.27 -5.73
C LEU A 122 -3.89 12.80 -5.95
N PHE A 123 -2.93 12.29 -5.18
CA PHE A 123 -2.52 10.89 -5.23
C PHE A 123 -3.69 9.94 -4.89
N HIS A 124 -4.44 10.24 -3.83
CA HIS A 124 -5.63 9.47 -3.44
C HIS A 124 -6.69 9.49 -4.54
N ALA A 125 -6.98 10.66 -5.13
CA ALA A 125 -7.99 10.81 -6.16
C ALA A 125 -7.65 10.04 -7.45
N VAL A 126 -6.42 10.21 -7.95
CA VAL A 126 -5.95 9.55 -9.18
C VAL A 126 -5.85 8.04 -9.00
N THR A 127 -5.35 7.58 -7.86
CA THR A 127 -5.26 6.15 -7.56
C THR A 127 -6.66 5.53 -7.45
N THR A 128 -7.59 6.20 -6.77
CA THR A 128 -9.00 5.78 -6.72
C THR A 128 -9.56 5.65 -8.13
N ALA A 129 -9.43 6.68 -8.95
CA ALA A 129 -9.95 6.71 -10.31
C ALA A 129 -9.41 5.54 -11.14
N THR A 130 -8.11 5.28 -11.04
CA THR A 130 -7.43 4.17 -11.72
C THR A 130 -7.95 2.81 -11.26
N ASN A 131 -8.14 2.63 -9.95
CA ASN A 131 -8.55 1.35 -9.38
C ASN A 131 -9.99 0.96 -9.73
N ILE A 132 -10.90 1.93 -9.82
CA ILE A 132 -12.34 1.68 -10.03
C ILE A 132 -12.85 2.12 -11.41
N GLY A 133 -11.96 2.55 -12.31
CA GLY A 133 -12.27 2.86 -13.70
C GLY A 133 -13.06 4.16 -13.89
N ILE A 134 -12.70 5.21 -13.16
CA ILE A 134 -13.24 6.57 -13.39
C ILE A 134 -12.34 7.27 -14.40
N ASP A 135 -12.92 7.73 -15.50
CA ASP A 135 -12.23 8.60 -16.45
C ASP A 135 -11.91 9.96 -15.83
N ILE A 136 -10.67 10.40 -15.98
CA ILE A 136 -10.16 11.67 -15.44
C ILE A 136 -9.55 12.53 -16.54
N ASP A 137 -9.71 13.84 -16.42
CA ASP A 137 -9.01 14.80 -17.27
C ASP A 137 -7.52 14.83 -16.90
N THR A 138 -6.71 14.17 -17.72
CA THR A 138 -5.25 14.07 -17.50
C THR A 138 -4.56 15.44 -17.55
N ALA A 139 -5.06 16.38 -18.35
CA ALA A 139 -4.51 17.73 -18.41
C ALA A 139 -4.81 18.50 -17.12
N LYS A 140 -6.01 18.33 -16.56
CA LYS A 140 -6.38 18.91 -15.25
C LYS A 140 -5.52 18.32 -14.12
N VAL A 141 -5.32 17.01 -14.10
CA VAL A 141 -4.46 16.33 -13.10
C VAL A 141 -3.02 16.84 -13.18
N LEU A 142 -2.47 16.95 -14.40
CA LEU A 142 -1.11 17.45 -14.60
C LEU A 142 -0.95 18.88 -14.05
N ARG A 143 -1.89 19.77 -14.38
CA ARG A 143 -1.87 21.17 -13.90
C ARG A 143 -1.97 21.24 -12.37
N ALA A 144 -2.92 20.51 -11.78
CA ALA A 144 -3.09 20.48 -10.32
C ALA A 144 -1.83 19.98 -9.61
N THR A 145 -1.21 18.92 -10.14
CA THR A 145 0.03 18.34 -9.59
C THR A 145 1.21 19.31 -9.68
N GLN A 146 1.39 19.95 -10.83
CA GLN A 146 2.46 20.96 -11.00
C GLN A 146 2.31 22.13 -10.03
N MET A 147 1.08 22.57 -9.76
CA MET A 147 0.83 23.64 -8.78
C MET A 147 1.08 23.18 -7.35
N ALA A 148 0.69 21.96 -7.00
CA ALA A 148 0.96 21.39 -5.67
C ALA A 148 2.47 21.31 -5.40
N LEU A 149 3.26 20.85 -6.37
CA LEU A 149 4.72 20.76 -6.26
C LEU A 149 5.38 22.14 -6.14
N LYS A 150 4.98 23.11 -6.96
CA LYS A 150 5.50 24.49 -6.87
C LYS A 150 5.26 25.12 -5.50
N LYS A 151 4.13 24.81 -4.85
CA LYS A 151 3.80 25.29 -3.51
C LYS A 151 4.69 24.62 -2.46
N ASP A 152 4.93 23.33 -2.57
CA ASP A 152 5.80 22.58 -1.65
C ASP A 152 7.25 23.08 -1.70
N ASP A 153 7.78 23.30 -2.90
CA ASP A 153 9.13 23.84 -3.14
C ASP A 153 9.30 25.27 -2.56
N SER A 154 8.21 26.01 -2.38
CA SER A 154 8.24 27.38 -1.85
C SER A 154 8.37 27.46 -0.32
N VAL A 155 8.13 26.36 0.41
CA VAL A 155 8.16 26.33 1.89
C VAL A 155 9.60 26.31 2.44
N LEU A 156 10.58 25.95 1.63
CA LEU A 156 12.01 25.95 1.98
C LEU A 156 12.75 27.24 1.56
N ARG A 157 12.04 28.33 1.25
CA ARG A 157 12.63 29.64 0.92
C ARG A 157 12.14 30.76 1.83
#